data_AF-A0A7X8C1G2-F1
#
_entry.id   AF-A0A7X8C1G2-F1
#
_cell.length_a   1.000
_cell.length_b   1.000
_cell.length_c   1.000
_cell.angle_alpha   90.00
_cell.angle_beta   90.00
_cell.angle_gamma   90.00
#
_symmetry.space_group_name_H-M   'P 1'
#
loop_
_entity.id
_entity.type
_entity.pdbx_description
1 polymer ?
#
loop_
_entity_poly.entity_id
_entity_poly.type
_entity_poly.pdbx_seq_one_letter_code
_entity_poly.pdbx_strand_id
1 'polypeptide(L)'
;MTNPVIMQYFEWYLPDDGQHWNRLKEDAQHLKELGINQVWMPPAFKATGTNDVGYGVYDLYDLGQFDQNGSVRTKYGTKEEYLAAIKALKEQGIKPIADIVLNHKANGDEKEAFMVLKMDPKNRQKPLSEPYEIEAWTHFYFPGRNKTYSDFEWHWYHFTGTDYDARHDETGIYMILGDNKGWANGDLVDTENGNFDYLMFTDIDFRHPEVKNHLYQWAHWFIQETGIQG
;
A
#
# COMPACT_ATOMS: atom_id res chain seq x y z
N MET A 1 35.08 0.97 -9.48
CA MET A 1 33.70 0.90 -8.95
C MET A 1 32.77 1.11 -10.12
N THR A 2 31.71 0.31 -10.24
CA THR A 2 30.68 0.50 -11.27
C THR A 2 29.72 1.60 -10.81
N ASN A 3 29.36 2.54 -11.68
CA ASN A 3 28.42 3.61 -11.35
C ASN A 3 27.02 3.03 -11.10
N PRO A 4 26.29 3.47 -10.06
CA PRO A 4 24.89 3.09 -9.85
C PRO A 4 24.01 3.51 -11.04
N VAL A 5 23.23 2.58 -11.58
CA VAL A 5 22.22 2.84 -12.61
C VAL A 5 20.95 2.08 -12.22
N ILE A 6 19.90 2.84 -11.92
CA ILE A 6 18.59 2.32 -11.55
C ILE A 6 17.66 2.37 -12.76
N MET A 7 16.82 1.34 -12.89
CA MET A 7 15.71 1.31 -13.83
C MET A 7 14.41 1.10 -13.07
N GLN A 8 13.45 2.01 -13.26
CA GLN A 8 12.04 1.74 -12.97
C GLN A 8 11.55 0.74 -14.02
N TYR A 9 11.21 -0.48 -13.59
CA TYR A 9 10.89 -1.56 -14.52
C TYR A 9 9.39 -1.73 -14.70
N PHE A 10 8.65 -0.62 -14.79
CA PHE A 10 7.22 -0.65 -15.08
C PHE A 10 6.78 0.69 -15.64
N GLU A 11 5.64 0.68 -16.32
CA GLU A 11 4.91 1.86 -16.75
C GLU A 11 3.42 1.65 -16.48
N TRP A 12 2.64 2.73 -16.55
CA TRP A 12 1.25 2.75 -16.08
C TRP A 12 0.34 1.79 -16.86
N TYR A 13 0.53 1.72 -18.17
CA TYR A 13 -0.35 1.06 -19.13
C TYR A 13 0.02 -0.40 -19.41
N LEU A 14 0.87 -1.00 -18.57
CA LEU A 14 1.20 -2.41 -18.69
C LEU A 14 -0.09 -3.24 -18.69
N PRO A 15 -0.16 -4.28 -19.54
CA PRO A 15 -1.33 -5.15 -19.60
C PRO A 15 -1.54 -5.87 -18.26
N ASP A 16 -2.80 -6.03 -17.86
CA ASP A 16 -3.19 -6.90 -16.75
C ASP A 16 -3.25 -8.37 -17.23
N ASP A 17 -2.08 -8.93 -17.54
CA ASP A 17 -1.93 -10.32 -18.00
C ASP A 17 -1.17 -11.22 -17.02
N GLY A 18 -0.69 -10.67 -15.90
CA GLY A 18 0.05 -11.42 -14.89
C GLY A 18 1.42 -11.92 -15.34
N GLN A 19 1.96 -11.42 -16.46
CA GLN A 19 3.25 -11.91 -17.01
C GLN A 19 4.43 -10.99 -16.70
N HIS A 20 4.22 -9.91 -15.94
CA HIS A 20 5.26 -8.91 -15.72
C HIS A 20 6.49 -9.47 -14.98
N TRP A 21 6.28 -10.32 -13.97
CA TRP A 21 7.40 -10.96 -13.28
C TRP A 21 8.18 -11.93 -14.18
N ASN A 22 7.51 -12.65 -15.08
CA ASN A 22 8.17 -13.50 -16.06
C ASN A 22 9.01 -12.69 -17.06
N ARG A 23 8.49 -11.55 -17.54
CA ARG A 23 9.25 -10.63 -18.40
C ARG A 23 10.51 -10.13 -17.70
N LEU A 24 10.40 -9.66 -16.46
CA LEU A 24 11.55 -9.19 -15.69
C LEU A 24 12.60 -10.30 -15.47
N LYS A 25 12.15 -11.51 -15.16
CA LYS A 25 13.02 -12.69 -15.01
C LYS A 25 13.80 -12.98 -16.31
N GLU A 26 13.14 -12.92 -17.46
CA GLU A 26 13.73 -13.18 -18.78
C GLU A 26 14.67 -12.06 -19.23
N ASP A 27 14.40 -10.81 -18.85
CA ASP A 27 15.18 -9.63 -19.26
C ASP A 27 16.40 -9.36 -18.36
N ALA A 28 16.52 -10.04 -17.21
CA ALA A 28 17.57 -9.78 -16.21
C ALA A 28 18.99 -9.76 -16.79
N GLN A 29 19.32 -10.66 -17.71
CA GLN A 29 20.64 -10.69 -18.37
C GLN A 29 20.83 -9.50 -19.32
N HIS A 30 19.81 -9.15 -20.10
CA HIS A 30 19.88 -8.00 -21.00
C HIS A 30 20.05 -6.68 -20.22
N LEU A 31 19.35 -6.52 -19.09
CA LEU A 31 19.54 -5.37 -18.19
C LEU A 31 21.00 -5.25 -17.70
N LYS A 32 21.62 -6.38 -17.36
CA LYS A 32 23.03 -6.43 -16.96
C LYS A 32 23.96 -5.97 -18.09
N GLU A 33 23.70 -6.40 -19.32
CA GLU A 33 24.47 -6.02 -20.51
C GLU A 33 24.38 -4.52 -20.79
N LEU A 34 23.25 -3.88 -20.47
CA LEU A 34 23.06 -2.42 -20.52
C LEU A 34 23.76 -1.67 -19.36
N GLY A 35 24.32 -2.39 -18.38
CA GLY A 35 24.98 -1.81 -17.22
C GLY A 35 24.05 -1.42 -16.07
N ILE A 36 22.77 -1.81 -16.13
CA ILE A 36 21.82 -1.62 -15.03
C ILE A 36 22.24 -2.49 -13.85
N ASN A 37 22.19 -1.94 -12.64
CA ASN A 37 22.58 -2.65 -11.42
C ASN A 37 21.57 -2.52 -10.28
N GLN A 38 20.47 -1.80 -10.49
CA GLN A 38 19.35 -1.69 -9.58
C GLN A 38 18.05 -1.67 -10.39
N VAL A 39 17.03 -2.39 -9.93
CA VAL A 39 15.70 -2.41 -10.56
C VAL A 39 14.65 -2.11 -9.50
N TRP A 40 13.91 -1.02 -9.71
CA TRP A 40 12.71 -0.70 -8.94
C TRP A 40 11.50 -1.37 -9.60
N MET A 41 10.89 -2.29 -8.87
CA MET A 41 9.72 -3.07 -9.26
C MET A 41 8.44 -2.39 -8.77
N PRO A 42 7.29 -2.55 -9.47
CA PRO A 42 6.03 -2.02 -9.00
C PRO A 42 5.58 -2.69 -7.69
N PRO A 43 4.58 -2.14 -6.97
CA PRO A 43 4.06 -2.77 -5.75
C PRO A 43 3.62 -4.21 -5.98
N ALA A 44 4.15 -5.14 -5.17
CA ALA A 44 3.94 -6.58 -5.36
C ALA A 44 2.76 -7.16 -4.57
N PHE A 45 2.12 -6.33 -3.75
CA PHE A 45 1.05 -6.72 -2.81
C PHE A 45 -0.33 -6.72 -3.49
N LYS A 46 -1.30 -7.41 -2.89
CA LYS A 46 -2.68 -7.42 -3.34
C LYS A 46 -3.28 -6.02 -3.17
N ALA A 47 -3.79 -5.49 -4.28
CA ALA A 47 -4.47 -4.21 -4.35
C ALA A 47 -5.99 -4.41 -4.52
N THR A 48 -6.73 -3.37 -4.89
CA THR A 48 -8.20 -3.40 -5.03
C THR A 48 -8.71 -4.38 -6.10
N GLY A 49 -7.84 -4.83 -7.01
CA GLY A 49 -8.11 -5.82 -8.05
C GLY A 49 -6.88 -6.05 -8.93
N THR A 50 -6.99 -6.88 -9.97
CA THR A 50 -5.88 -7.11 -10.92
C THR A 50 -5.64 -5.93 -11.87
N ASN A 51 -6.66 -5.10 -12.06
CA ASN A 51 -6.59 -3.88 -12.86
C ASN A 51 -5.89 -2.71 -12.13
N ASP A 52 -5.68 -2.83 -10.82
CA ASP A 52 -4.95 -1.85 -10.02
C ASP A 52 -3.45 -1.93 -10.32
N VAL A 53 -2.79 -0.78 -10.40
CA VAL A 53 -1.34 -0.66 -10.61
C VAL A 53 -0.53 -0.90 -9.32
N GLY A 54 -1.21 -1.22 -8.21
CA GLY A 54 -0.59 -1.60 -6.95
C GLY A 54 -0.60 -0.49 -5.89
N TYR A 55 -1.01 0.73 -6.24
CA TYR A 55 -1.05 1.85 -5.28
C TYR A 55 -2.33 1.84 -4.42
N GLY A 56 -3.41 1.20 -4.86
CA GLY A 56 -4.59 0.93 -4.02
C GLY A 56 -4.39 -0.30 -3.12
N VAL A 57 -3.40 -0.27 -2.21
CA VAL A 57 -3.00 -1.44 -1.42
C VAL A 57 -4.13 -1.92 -0.51
N TYR A 58 -4.49 -3.20 -0.65
CA TYR A 58 -5.44 -3.89 0.21
C TYR A 58 -4.71 -4.72 1.28
N ASP A 59 -3.86 -5.67 0.89
CA ASP A 59 -3.21 -6.61 1.81
C ASP A 59 -1.70 -6.73 1.54
N LEU A 60 -0.91 -6.17 2.46
CA LEU A 60 0.56 -6.13 2.41
C LEU A 60 1.22 -7.52 2.52
N TYR A 61 0.53 -8.52 3.05
CA TYR A 61 1.06 -9.89 3.19
C TYR A 61 0.70 -10.80 2.01
N ASP A 62 -0.18 -10.35 1.12
CA ASP A 62 -0.59 -11.12 -0.06
C ASP A 62 0.22 -10.69 -1.28
N LEU A 63 1.30 -11.40 -1.59
CA LEU A 63 2.15 -11.15 -2.76
C LEU A 63 1.59 -11.76 -4.06
N GLY A 64 0.27 -11.91 -4.15
CA GLY A 64 -0.40 -12.62 -5.24
C GLY A 64 -0.44 -14.14 -5.01
N GLN A 65 -0.76 -14.56 -3.79
CA GLN A 65 -0.79 -15.97 -3.36
C GLN A 65 -2.13 -16.40 -2.73
N PHE A 66 -3.00 -15.46 -2.34
CA PHE A 66 -4.30 -15.76 -1.75
C PHE A 66 -5.43 -15.30 -2.67
N ASP A 67 -6.55 -16.03 -2.68
CA ASP A 67 -7.76 -15.63 -3.42
C ASP A 67 -8.46 -14.49 -2.67
N GLN A 68 -8.14 -13.25 -3.06
CA GLN A 68 -8.62 -12.01 -2.46
C GLN A 68 -8.84 -10.98 -3.57
N ASN A 69 -9.90 -10.17 -3.47
CA ASN A 69 -10.28 -9.19 -4.48
C ASN A 69 -10.44 -9.78 -5.90
N GLY A 70 -11.00 -10.99 -5.97
CA GLY A 70 -11.39 -11.64 -7.23
C GLY A 70 -10.25 -12.32 -8.00
N SER A 71 -9.05 -12.43 -7.42
CA SER A 71 -7.92 -13.11 -8.05
C SER A 71 -6.90 -13.59 -7.03
N VAL A 72 -6.18 -14.67 -7.37
CA VAL A 72 -4.96 -15.07 -6.65
C VAL A 72 -3.81 -14.10 -6.98
N ARG A 73 -3.48 -13.95 -8.27
CA ARG A 73 -2.37 -13.10 -8.73
C ARG A 73 -2.66 -11.61 -8.53
N THR A 74 -1.61 -10.79 -8.47
CA THR A 74 -1.70 -9.34 -8.69
C THR A 74 -1.76 -9.02 -10.19
N LYS A 75 -1.79 -7.74 -10.58
CA LYS A 75 -1.58 -7.30 -11.97
C LYS A 75 -0.35 -7.93 -12.61
N TYR A 76 0.70 -8.10 -11.80
CA TYR A 76 2.05 -8.41 -12.26
C TYR A 76 2.39 -9.91 -12.29
N GLY A 77 1.70 -10.71 -11.48
CA GLY A 77 1.86 -12.17 -11.42
C GLY A 77 1.63 -12.73 -10.02
N THR A 78 2.10 -13.95 -9.81
CA THR A 78 2.05 -14.68 -8.54
C THR A 78 3.28 -14.41 -7.67
N LYS A 79 3.21 -14.78 -6.39
CA LYS A 79 4.34 -14.70 -5.47
C LYS A 79 5.54 -15.51 -5.96
N GLU A 80 5.31 -16.72 -6.44
CA GLU A 80 6.36 -17.61 -6.92
C GLU A 80 7.12 -16.98 -8.10
N GLU A 81 6.40 -16.33 -9.01
CA GLU A 81 7.00 -15.62 -10.14
C GLU A 81 7.77 -14.37 -9.70
N TYR A 82 7.25 -13.63 -8.72
CA TYR A 82 7.96 -12.49 -8.12
C TYR A 82 9.29 -12.90 -7.48
N LEU A 83 9.30 -13.97 -6.69
CA LEU A 83 10.53 -14.52 -6.09
C LEU A 83 11.50 -15.03 -7.16
N ALA A 84 11.00 -15.64 -8.23
CA ALA A 84 11.84 -16.08 -9.36
C ALA A 84 12.48 -14.90 -10.10
N ALA A 85 11.76 -13.79 -10.31
CA ALA A 85 12.31 -12.57 -10.90
C ALA A 85 13.39 -11.94 -10.02
N ILE A 86 13.16 -11.84 -8.71
CA ILE A 86 14.15 -11.38 -7.73
C ILE A 86 15.42 -12.24 -7.79
N LYS A 87 15.27 -13.58 -7.83
CA LYS A 87 16.39 -14.50 -7.92
C LYS A 87 17.21 -14.27 -9.20
N ALA A 88 16.54 -14.14 -10.34
CA ALA A 88 17.19 -13.88 -11.63
C ALA A 88 17.97 -12.55 -11.63
N LEU A 89 17.41 -11.48 -11.07
CA LEU A 89 18.11 -10.21 -10.91
C LEU A 89 19.39 -10.35 -10.07
N LYS A 90 19.28 -11.03 -8.92
CA LYS A 90 20.43 -11.25 -8.02
C LYS A 90 21.52 -12.10 -8.67
N GLU A 91 21.16 -13.11 -9.46
CA GLU A 91 22.13 -13.93 -10.22
C GLU A 91 22.95 -13.11 -11.21
N GLN A 92 22.38 -12.01 -11.74
CA GLN A 92 23.08 -11.05 -12.61
C GLN A 92 23.80 -9.92 -11.82
N GLY A 93 23.73 -9.96 -10.49
CA GLY A 93 24.26 -8.92 -9.62
C GLY A 93 23.49 -7.60 -9.71
N ILE A 94 22.19 -7.65 -10.05
CA ILE A 94 21.26 -6.52 -10.04
C ILE A 94 20.51 -6.52 -8.71
N LYS A 95 20.46 -5.37 -8.03
CA LYS A 95 19.72 -5.24 -6.77
C LYS A 95 18.21 -5.06 -7.06
N PRO A 96 17.35 -5.95 -6.54
CA PRO A 96 15.90 -5.77 -6.59
C PRO A 96 15.45 -4.78 -5.50
N ILE A 97 14.74 -3.74 -5.91
CA ILE A 97 14.18 -2.68 -5.06
C ILE A 97 12.65 -2.78 -5.11
N ALA A 98 12.00 -2.83 -3.95
CA ALA A 98 10.54 -2.90 -3.87
C ALA A 98 9.91 -1.51 -3.74
N ASP A 99 8.75 -1.31 -4.36
CA ASP A 99 7.87 -0.20 -4.05
C ASP A 99 7.12 -0.49 -2.73
N ILE A 100 7.03 0.52 -1.86
CA ILE A 100 6.46 0.41 -0.51
C ILE A 100 5.39 1.49 -0.33
N VAL A 101 4.14 1.07 -0.37
CA VAL A 101 2.98 1.96 -0.29
C VAL A 101 2.35 1.81 1.09
N LEU A 102 2.61 2.77 1.97
CA LEU A 102 2.16 2.73 3.37
C LEU A 102 1.28 3.92 3.76
N ASN A 103 1.05 4.88 2.88
CA ASN A 103 0.21 6.05 3.20
C ASN A 103 -1.21 5.63 3.60
N HIS A 104 -1.79 4.72 2.83
CA HIS A 104 -3.21 4.39 2.93
C HIS A 104 -3.44 2.90 2.68
N LYS A 105 -4.66 2.47 3.01
CA LYS A 105 -5.23 1.19 2.60
C LYS A 105 -6.49 1.42 1.80
N ALA A 106 -6.85 0.50 0.92
CA ALA A 106 -7.99 0.62 0.03
C ALA A 106 -8.84 -0.66 0.01
N ASN A 107 -10.15 -0.50 -0.24
CA ASN A 107 -11.12 -1.59 -0.36
C ASN A 107 -11.29 -2.43 0.92
N GLY A 108 -11.59 -1.78 2.05
CA GLY A 108 -11.91 -2.48 3.30
C GLY A 108 -13.07 -3.46 3.14
N ASP A 109 -13.03 -4.55 3.89
CA ASP A 109 -13.96 -5.67 3.76
C ASP A 109 -15.35 -5.35 4.33
N GLU A 110 -15.39 -4.58 5.41
CA GLU A 110 -16.61 -4.22 6.13
C GLU A 110 -16.64 -2.74 6.52
N LYS A 111 -17.87 -2.21 6.62
CA LYS A 111 -18.12 -0.86 7.10
C LYS A 111 -18.09 -0.82 8.62
N GLU A 112 -17.53 0.24 9.17
CA GLU A 112 -17.64 0.58 10.59
C GLU A 112 -18.23 1.97 10.74
N ALA A 113 -18.94 2.20 11.85
CA ALA A 113 -19.48 3.50 12.21
C ALA A 113 -18.56 4.19 13.23
N PHE A 114 -18.18 5.44 12.96
CA PHE A 114 -17.28 6.20 13.83
C PHE A 114 -17.49 7.71 13.65
N MET A 115 -17.03 8.49 14.64
CA MET A 115 -17.16 9.94 14.66
C MET A 115 -16.06 10.62 13.85
N VAL A 116 -16.42 11.67 13.11
CA VAL A 116 -15.49 12.45 12.28
C VAL A 116 -15.74 13.95 12.37
N LEU A 117 -14.76 14.73 11.88
CA LEU A 117 -14.97 16.10 11.41
C LEU A 117 -14.80 16.12 9.88
N LYS A 118 -15.71 16.79 9.16
CA LYS A 118 -15.49 17.13 7.75
C LYS A 118 -14.51 18.29 7.68
N MET A 119 -13.44 18.17 6.90
CA MET A 119 -12.34 19.14 6.83
C MET A 119 -12.33 19.89 5.49
N ASP A 120 -11.79 21.11 5.50
CA ASP A 120 -11.62 21.92 4.29
C ASP A 120 -10.53 21.31 3.37
N PRO A 121 -10.86 20.93 2.11
CA PRO A 121 -9.88 20.34 1.21
C PRO A 121 -8.70 21.24 0.84
N LYS A 122 -8.78 22.55 1.11
CA LYS A 122 -7.68 23.51 0.89
C LYS A 122 -6.94 23.88 2.18
N ASN A 123 -7.46 23.47 3.33
CA ASN A 123 -6.81 23.64 4.62
C ASN A 123 -7.30 22.57 5.60
N ARG A 124 -6.58 21.44 5.68
CA ARG A 124 -7.02 20.25 6.42
C ARG A 124 -7.01 20.46 7.94
N GLN A 125 -6.53 21.61 8.42
CA GLN A 125 -6.61 22.03 9.82
C GLN A 125 -7.93 22.74 10.17
N LYS A 126 -8.77 23.04 9.16
CA LYS A 126 -10.01 23.80 9.33
C LYS A 126 -11.23 22.87 9.21
N PRO A 127 -11.96 22.60 10.31
CA PRO A 127 -13.20 21.85 10.23
C PRO A 127 -14.29 22.68 9.53
N LEU A 128 -15.12 22.00 8.75
CA LEU A 128 -16.32 22.50 8.07
C LEU A 128 -17.62 22.02 8.74
N SER A 129 -17.52 21.12 9.71
CA SER A 129 -18.64 20.57 10.46
C SER A 129 -18.34 20.53 11.95
N GLU A 130 -19.40 20.37 12.76
CA GLU A 130 -19.29 19.79 14.11
C GLU A 130 -19.06 18.26 14.00
N PRO A 131 -18.66 17.58 15.08
CA PRO A 131 -18.55 16.12 15.10
C PRO A 131 -19.85 15.40 14.72
N TYR A 132 -19.77 14.41 13.83
CA TYR A 132 -20.90 13.55 13.48
C TYR A 132 -20.43 12.15 13.08
N GLU A 133 -21.36 11.19 13.07
CA GLU A 133 -21.06 9.79 12.76
C GLU A 133 -21.22 9.52 11.26
N ILE A 134 -20.23 8.83 10.67
CA ILE A 134 -20.26 8.32 9.29
C ILE A 134 -20.14 6.79 9.29
N GLU A 135 -20.30 6.19 8.12
CA GLU A 135 -19.88 4.80 7.87
C GLU A 135 -18.84 4.75 6.75
N ALA A 136 -17.76 4.00 6.92
CA ALA A 136 -16.76 3.79 5.88
C ALA A 136 -16.14 2.40 5.96
N TRP A 137 -15.53 1.94 4.85
CA TRP A 137 -14.86 0.64 4.74
C TRP A 137 -13.48 0.65 5.42
N THR A 138 -13.47 0.54 6.74
CA THR A 138 -12.25 0.59 7.56
C THR A 138 -11.91 -0.74 8.22
N HIS A 139 -12.79 -1.74 8.17
CA HIS A 139 -12.50 -3.06 8.70
C HIS A 139 -11.81 -3.90 7.61
N PHE A 140 -10.56 -4.33 7.85
CA PHE A 140 -9.82 -5.24 6.97
C PHE A 140 -9.46 -6.51 7.73
N TYR A 141 -10.09 -7.62 7.39
CA TYR A 141 -9.90 -8.93 8.05
C TYR A 141 -9.33 -10.02 7.12
N PHE A 142 -9.16 -9.71 5.82
CA PHE A 142 -8.38 -10.53 4.88
C PHE A 142 -8.83 -12.01 4.81
N PRO A 143 -10.09 -12.28 4.43
CA PRO A 143 -10.67 -13.62 4.49
C PRO A 143 -9.87 -14.67 3.72
N GLY A 144 -9.34 -14.33 2.55
CA GLY A 144 -8.60 -15.27 1.71
C GLY A 144 -7.23 -15.63 2.28
N ARG A 145 -6.58 -14.70 3.00
CA ARG A 145 -5.31 -14.96 3.70
C ARG A 145 -5.52 -15.74 5.00
N ASN A 146 -6.67 -15.56 5.65
CA ASN A 146 -7.10 -16.32 6.83
C ASN A 146 -6.01 -16.43 7.91
N LYS A 147 -5.52 -15.27 8.38
CA LYS A 147 -4.51 -15.16 9.45
C LYS A 147 -3.13 -15.76 9.13
N THR A 148 -2.90 -16.20 7.90
CA THR A 148 -1.56 -16.60 7.47
C THR A 148 -0.61 -15.40 7.56
N TYR A 149 0.58 -15.61 8.11
CA TYR A 149 1.63 -14.62 8.42
C TYR A 149 1.30 -13.60 9.53
N SER A 150 0.07 -13.10 9.59
CA SER A 150 -0.36 -12.14 10.61
C SER A 150 -1.88 -12.26 10.85
N ASP A 151 -2.29 -12.25 12.11
CA ASP A 151 -3.68 -12.21 12.55
C ASP A 151 -4.19 -10.78 12.84
N PHE A 152 -3.40 -9.76 12.48
CA PHE A 152 -3.78 -8.36 12.66
C PHE A 152 -4.89 -7.97 11.69
N GLU A 153 -5.96 -7.41 12.24
CA GLU A 153 -7.10 -6.87 11.51
C GLU A 153 -7.08 -5.33 11.66
N TRP A 154 -7.37 -4.62 10.56
CA TRP A 154 -7.43 -3.16 10.59
C TRP A 154 -8.84 -2.70 10.92
N HIS A 155 -8.96 -1.59 11.64
CA HIS A 155 -10.22 -0.98 12.06
C HIS A 155 -10.10 0.53 11.93
N TRP A 156 -11.22 1.27 12.01
CA TRP A 156 -11.27 2.73 11.94
C TRP A 156 -10.24 3.44 12.85
N TYR A 157 -9.99 2.88 14.04
CA TYR A 157 -9.04 3.44 15.00
C TYR A 157 -7.56 3.21 14.62
N HIS A 158 -7.27 2.53 13.51
CA HIS A 158 -5.93 2.44 12.89
C HIS A 158 -5.67 3.51 11.83
N PHE A 159 -6.66 4.38 11.56
CA PHE A 159 -6.60 5.40 10.52
C PHE A 159 -6.77 6.82 11.08
N THR A 160 -6.28 7.83 10.35
CA THR A 160 -6.44 9.26 10.65
C THR A 160 -7.64 9.86 9.91
N GLY A 161 -7.97 9.35 8.72
CA GLY A 161 -9.03 9.90 7.88
C GLY A 161 -9.46 9.02 6.71
N THR A 162 -10.56 9.42 6.08
CA THR A 162 -11.08 8.85 4.83
C THR A 162 -11.77 9.92 3.97
N ASP A 163 -12.07 9.63 2.71
CA ASP A 163 -12.72 10.55 1.77
C ASP A 163 -14.17 10.24 1.45
N TYR A 164 -14.73 9.15 1.99
CA TYR A 164 -16.07 8.75 1.62
C TYR A 164 -16.91 8.33 2.83
N ASP A 165 -18.08 8.96 2.94
CA ASP A 165 -19.13 8.65 3.91
C ASP A 165 -20.21 7.83 3.21
N ALA A 166 -20.19 6.52 3.47
CA ALA A 166 -21.11 5.55 2.88
C ALA A 166 -22.52 5.58 3.47
N ARG A 167 -22.72 6.29 4.58
CA ARG A 167 -24.06 6.47 5.17
C ARG A 167 -24.82 7.57 4.45
N HIS A 168 -24.14 8.63 4.06
CA HIS A 168 -24.74 9.79 3.39
C HIS A 168 -24.44 9.86 1.89
N ASP A 169 -23.69 8.90 1.34
CA ASP A 169 -23.25 8.85 -0.06
C ASP A 169 -22.53 10.15 -0.47
N GLU A 170 -21.53 10.52 0.33
CA GLU A 170 -20.84 11.80 0.21
C GLU A 170 -19.32 11.61 0.14
N THR A 171 -18.69 12.33 -0.80
CA THR A 171 -17.24 12.48 -0.85
C THR A 171 -16.81 13.77 -0.13
N GLY A 172 -15.78 13.67 0.69
CA GLY A 172 -15.22 14.77 1.45
C GLY A 172 -13.78 14.47 1.87
N ILE A 173 -13.30 15.21 2.88
CA ILE A 173 -12.14 14.78 3.67
C ILE A 173 -12.63 14.70 5.10
N TYR A 174 -12.63 13.50 5.67
CA TYR A 174 -13.15 13.24 7.00
C TYR A 174 -11.99 12.86 7.91
N MET A 175 -11.76 13.67 8.94
CA MET A 175 -10.79 13.37 9.99
C MET A 175 -11.47 12.52 11.06
N ILE A 176 -10.93 11.35 11.35
CA ILE A 176 -11.42 10.43 12.37
C ILE A 176 -11.19 11.02 13.76
N LEU A 177 -12.20 10.98 14.61
CA LEU A 177 -12.13 11.40 16.01
C LEU A 177 -11.90 10.22 16.94
N GLY A 178 -11.18 10.46 18.03
CA GLY A 178 -10.85 9.46 19.04
C GLY A 178 -9.67 9.90 19.88
N ASP A 179 -9.28 9.06 20.84
CA ASP A 179 -8.14 9.34 21.71
C ASP A 179 -6.84 9.43 20.91
N ASN A 180 -6.09 10.51 21.10
CA ASN A 180 -4.85 10.80 20.38
C ASN A 180 -4.96 10.80 18.84
N LYS A 181 -6.16 11.06 18.30
CA LYS A 181 -6.41 11.19 16.86
C LYS A 181 -6.13 12.59 16.31
N GLY A 182 -6.16 12.70 14.99
CA GLY A 182 -5.87 13.90 14.20
C GLY A 182 -4.83 13.63 13.12
N TRP A 183 -4.53 14.62 12.29
CA TRP A 183 -3.47 14.49 11.29
C TRP A 183 -2.09 14.29 11.93
N ALA A 184 -1.16 13.71 11.17
CA ALA A 184 0.25 13.68 11.51
C ALA A 184 0.77 15.10 11.79
N ASN A 185 1.82 15.17 12.62
CA ASN A 185 2.44 16.46 12.93
C ASN A 185 2.93 17.12 11.64
N GLY A 186 2.62 18.41 11.44
CA GLY A 186 2.97 19.18 10.24
C GLY A 186 4.48 19.27 9.98
N ASP A 187 5.33 19.04 10.97
CA ASP A 187 6.78 18.94 10.78
C ASP A 187 7.23 17.63 10.10
N LEU A 188 6.34 16.64 9.97
CA LEU A 188 6.61 15.31 9.41
C LEU A 188 5.97 15.09 8.03
N VAL A 189 5.11 16.01 7.58
CA VAL A 189 4.37 15.93 6.32
C VAL A 189 4.48 17.25 5.57
N ASP A 190 4.08 17.27 4.30
CA ASP A 190 4.05 18.54 3.56
C ASP A 190 3.00 19.50 4.15
N THR A 191 3.29 20.80 4.06
CA THR A 191 2.46 21.89 4.59
C THR A 191 1.45 22.42 3.59
N GLU A 192 1.52 21.99 2.34
CA GLU A 192 0.50 22.20 1.32
C GLU A 192 -0.88 21.79 1.85
N ASN A 193 -1.90 22.59 1.51
CA ASN A 193 -3.25 22.47 2.06
C ASN A 193 -3.32 22.49 3.60
N GLY A 194 -2.37 23.18 4.26
CA GLY A 194 -2.27 23.32 5.72
C GLY A 194 -1.64 22.11 6.42
N ASN A 195 -1.96 20.91 5.96
CA ASN A 195 -1.37 19.63 6.36
C ASN A 195 -1.71 18.60 5.27
N PHE A 196 -0.70 17.93 4.70
CA PHE A 196 -0.87 16.96 3.62
C PHE A 196 -0.64 15.50 4.06
N ASP A 197 -1.02 15.17 5.29
CA ASP A 197 -1.12 13.78 5.76
C ASP A 197 -2.13 12.99 4.90
N TYR A 198 -3.37 13.48 4.84
CA TYR A 198 -4.41 12.83 4.04
C TYR A 198 -4.19 13.00 2.53
N LEU A 199 -4.13 11.88 1.80
CA LEU A 199 -4.08 11.84 0.34
C LEU A 199 -5.32 11.19 -0.28
N MET A 200 -5.63 9.93 0.05
CA MET A 200 -6.73 9.14 -0.53
C MET A 200 -7.05 7.88 0.31
N PHE A 201 -8.22 7.28 0.07
CA PHE A 201 -8.71 6.03 0.68
C PHE A 201 -8.81 6.08 2.22
N THR A 202 -8.25 5.11 2.95
CA THR A 202 -8.18 5.14 4.43
C THR A 202 -6.74 5.39 4.86
N ASP A 203 -6.48 6.56 5.41
CA ASP A 203 -5.15 7.12 5.70
C ASP A 203 -4.58 6.56 7.02
N ILE A 204 -3.38 6.00 7.00
CA ILE A 204 -2.84 5.20 8.12
C ILE A 204 -2.37 6.09 9.28
N ASP A 205 -2.78 5.76 10.51
CA ASP A 205 -2.29 6.45 11.70
C ASP A 205 -0.96 5.87 12.20
N PHE A 206 0.14 6.44 11.70
CA PHE A 206 1.49 6.05 12.10
C PHE A 206 1.84 6.34 13.56
N ARG A 207 0.99 7.06 14.32
CA ARG A 207 1.21 7.24 15.77
C ARG A 207 0.67 6.05 16.56
N HIS A 208 -0.30 5.32 16.01
CA HIS A 208 -0.93 4.19 16.69
C HIS A 208 0.09 3.09 16.99
N PRO A 209 0.27 2.67 18.26
CA PRO A 209 1.29 1.69 18.64
C PRO A 209 1.15 0.35 17.92
N GLU A 210 -0.08 -0.14 17.75
CA GLU A 210 -0.33 -1.42 17.08
C GLU A 210 0.01 -1.36 15.59
N VAL A 211 -0.29 -0.24 14.92
CA VAL A 211 0.07 -0.01 13.51
C VAL A 211 1.57 -0.02 13.34
N LYS A 212 2.31 0.74 14.18
CA LYS A 212 3.78 0.74 14.14
C LYS A 212 4.35 -0.66 14.30
N ASN A 213 3.90 -1.39 15.33
CA ASN A 213 4.37 -2.74 15.59
C ASN A 213 4.06 -3.69 14.41
N HIS A 214 2.84 -3.64 13.88
CA HIS A 214 2.42 -4.44 12.74
C HIS A 214 3.26 -4.13 11.48
N LEU A 215 3.51 -2.86 11.17
CA LEU A 215 4.32 -2.47 10.01
C LEU A 215 5.80 -2.87 10.17
N TYR A 216 6.36 -2.81 11.38
CA TYR A 216 7.70 -3.34 11.62
C TYR A 216 7.77 -4.86 11.42
N GLN A 217 6.78 -5.60 11.92
CA GLN A 217 6.68 -7.04 11.73
C GLN A 217 6.56 -7.38 10.25
N TRP A 218 5.70 -6.67 9.53
CA TRP A 218 5.54 -6.81 8.09
C TRP A 218 6.85 -6.53 7.34
N ALA A 219 7.54 -5.44 7.66
CA ALA A 219 8.80 -5.09 6.98
C ALA A 219 9.86 -6.18 7.17
N HIS A 220 9.99 -6.72 8.39
CA HIS A 220 10.90 -7.83 8.67
C HIS A 220 10.53 -9.09 7.88
N TRP A 221 9.25 -9.46 7.90
CA TRP A 221 8.74 -10.58 7.12
C TRP A 221 8.99 -10.38 5.62
N PHE A 222 8.65 -9.22 5.07
CA PHE A 222 8.75 -8.94 3.64
C PHE A 222 10.20 -9.01 3.16
N ILE A 223 11.14 -8.42 3.90
CA ILE A 223 12.57 -8.49 3.59
C ILE A 223 13.08 -9.95 3.65
N GLN A 224 12.67 -10.72 4.67
CA GLN A 224 13.10 -12.12 4.81
C GLN A 224 12.50 -13.02 3.72
N GLU A 225 11.22 -12.86 3.42
CA GLU A 225 10.46 -13.67 2.47
C GLU A 225 10.94 -13.47 1.04
N THR A 226 11.24 -12.23 0.68
CA THR A 226 11.58 -11.86 -0.71
C THR A 226 13.07 -11.71 -0.95
N GLY A 227 13.82 -11.30 0.08
CA GLY A 227 15.21 -10.94 -0.02
C GLY A 227 15.48 -9.68 -0.86
N ILE A 228 14.50 -8.79 -1.03
CA ILE A 228 14.75 -7.47 -1.63
C ILE A 228 15.95 -6.74 -0.97
N GLN A 229 16.60 -5.85 -1.70
CA GLN A 229 17.85 -5.20 -1.27
C GLN A 229 17.74 -3.67 -1.19
N GLY A 230 16.51 -3.14 -1.30
CA GLY A 230 16.17 -1.74 -1.22
C GLY A 230 14.68 -1.53 -1.39
#